data_AF-A0A935QDT6-F1
#
_entry.id   AF-A0A935QDT6-F1
#
_cell.length_a   1.000
_cell.length_b   1.000
_cell.length_c   1.000
_cell.angle_alpha   90.00
_cell.angle_beta   90.00
_cell.angle_gamma   90.00
#
_symmetry.space_group_name_H-M   'P 1'
#
loop_
_entity.id
_entity.type
_entity.pdbx_description
1 polymer ?
#
loop_
_entity_poly.entity_id
_entity_poly.type
_entity_poly.pdbx_seq_one_letter_code
_entity_poly.pdbx_strand_id
1 'polypeptide(L)' 'MLLHGDRDDAVPSTEATALKEWLNAQGHLKVACTVAVGLNHSLQEVPAAGGEPAPECGKGVVKRIAGFVAQCAR' A
#
# COMPACT_ATOMS: atom_id res chain seq x y z
N MET A 1 -2.50 6.34 -7.56
CA MET A 1 -1.64 5.53 -6.66
C MET A 1 -2.44 4.31 -6.22
N LEU A 2 -1.79 3.16 -6.07
CA LEU A 2 -2.31 2.00 -5.35
C LEU A 2 -1.48 1.80 -4.08
N LEU A 3 -2.13 1.43 -2.99
CA LEU A 3 -1.51 1.15 -1.70
C LEU A 3 -2.18 -0.08 -1.10
N HIS A 4 -1.38 -1.00 -0.56
CA HIS A 4 -1.88 -2.26 -0.03
C HIS A 4 -1.03 -2.71 1.16
N GLY A 5 -1.63 -3.39 2.13
CA GLY A 5 -0.90 -4.00 3.24
C GLY A 5 -0.43 -5.42 2.87
N ASP A 6 0.80 -5.80 3.22
CA ASP A 6 1.30 -7.16 2.94
C ASP A 6 0.67 -8.26 3.82
N ARG A 7 0.05 -7.88 4.94
CA ARG A 7 -0.66 -8.75 5.88
C ARG A 7 -2.18 -8.64 5.73
N ASP A 8 -2.66 -8.19 4.58
CA ASP A 8 -4.10 -8.20 4.26
C ASP A 8 -4.57 -9.65 4.08
N ASP A 9 -5.42 -10.10 5.00
CA ASP A 9 -6.01 -11.43 5.03
C ASP A 9 -7.34 -11.51 4.25
N ALA A 10 -7.92 -10.36 3.90
CA ALA A 10 -9.17 -10.26 3.15
C ALA A 10 -8.91 -10.15 1.63
N VAL A 11 -7.88 -9.40 1.24
CA VAL A 11 -7.49 -9.19 -0.16
C VAL A 11 -6.01 -9.53 -0.32
N PRO A 12 -5.66 -10.58 -1.09
CA PRO A 12 -4.27 -10.92 -1.33
C PRO A 12 -3.50 -9.84 -2.09
N SER A 13 -2.23 -9.63 -1.75
CA SER A 13 -1.37 -8.63 -2.41
C SER A 13 -1.11 -8.88 -3.90
N THR A 14 -1.38 -10.10 -4.38
CA THR A 14 -1.39 -10.44 -5.81
C THR A 14 -2.46 -9.70 -6.57
N GLU A 15 -3.63 -9.43 -5.97
CA GLU A 15 -4.72 -8.67 -6.59
C GLU A 15 -4.31 -7.21 -6.83
N ALA A 16 -3.66 -6.59 -5.85
CA ALA A 16 -3.13 -5.23 -5.98
C ALA A 16 -2.06 -5.12 -7.07
N THR A 17 -1.28 -6.19 -7.28
CA THR A 17 -0.28 -6.28 -8.35
C THR A 17 -0.94 -6.44 -9.72
N ALA A 18 -1.91 -7.35 -9.84
CA ALA A 18 -2.65 -7.58 -11.08
C ALA A 18 -3.40 -6.32 -11.54
N LEU A 19 -4.06 -5.60 -10.61
CA LEU A 19 -4.74 -4.34 -10.91
C LEU A 19 -3.77 -3.27 -11.42
N LYS A 20 -2.57 -3.16 -10.83
CA LYS A 20 -1.53 -2.23 -11.29
C LYS A 20 -1.12 -2.54 -12.72
N GLU A 21 -0.86 -3.80 -13.03
CA GLU A 21 -0.45 -4.23 -14.37
C GLU A 21 -1.53 -3.97 -15.41
N TRP A 22 -2.78 -4.32 -15.08
CA TRP A 22 -3.92 -4.06 -15.94
C TRP A 22 -4.13 -2.57 -16.23
N LEU A 23 -4.04 -1.70 -15.20
CA LEU A 23 -4.15 -0.25 -15.36
C LEU A 23 -3.01 0.32 -16.22
N ASN A 24 -1.78 -0.16 -16.02
CA ASN A 24 -0.61 0.27 -16.79
C ASN A 24 -0.71 -0.15 -18.27
N ALA A 25 -1.32 -1.31 -18.55
CA ALA A 25 -1.54 -1.80 -19.90
C ALA A 25 -2.54 -0.94 -20.69
N GLN A 26 -3.42 -0.18 -20.02
CA GLN A 26 -4.36 0.74 -20.69
C GLN A 26 -3.67 1.98 -21.31
N GLY A 27 -2.36 2.19 -21.08
CA GLY A 27 -1.54 3.16 -21.82
C GLY A 27 -1.75 4.65 -21.47
N HIS A 28 -2.75 4.99 -20.65
CA HIS A 28 -3.08 6.40 -20.36
C HIS A 28 -2.34 6.97 -19.13
N LEU A 29 -2.01 6.15 -18.14
CA LEU A 29 -1.31 6.57 -16.92
C LEU A 29 -0.49 5.42 -16.32
N LYS A 30 0.73 5.74 -15.87
CA LYS A 30 1.53 4.81 -15.05
C LYS A 30 1.11 4.91 -13.60
N VAL A 31 0.52 3.84 -13.09
CA VAL A 31 0.08 3.69 -11.71
C VAL A 31 1.22 3.10 -10.86
N ALA A 32 1.64 3.84 -9.83
CA ALA A 32 2.51 3.32 -8.79
C ALA A 32 1.69 2.46 -7.81
N CYS A 33 2.20 1.28 -7.45
CA CYS A 33 1.65 0.42 -6.41
C CYS A 33 2.68 0.28 -5.28
N THR A 34 2.24 0.54 -4.05
CA THR A 34 3.07 0.44 -2.85
C THR A 34 2.50 -0.64 -1.94
N VAL A 35 3.27 -1.69 -1.67
CA VAL A 35 2.94 -2.67 -0.63
C VAL A 35 3.64 -2.25 0.66
N ALA A 36 2.86 -1.99 1.69
CA ALA A 36 3.33 -1.55 3.00
C ALA A 36 3.48 -2.77 3.92
N VAL A 37 4.70 -2.94 4.45
CA VAL A 37 5.08 -4.10 5.25
C VAL A 37 4.51 -4.03 6.66
N GLY A 38 4.01 -5.15 7.17
CA GLY A 38 3.40 -5.28 8.48
C GLY A 38 2.01 -4.64 8.59
N LEU A 39 1.33 -4.34 7.48
CA LEU A 39 0.00 -3.70 7.53
C LEU A 39 -1.10 -4.65 7.07
N ASN A 40 -2.25 -4.60 7.75
CA ASN A 40 -3.45 -5.38 7.40
C ASN A 40 -4.33 -4.66 6.35
N HIS A 41 -5.52 -5.23 6.11
CA HIS A 41 -6.56 -4.68 5.24
C HIS A 41 -6.93 -3.22 5.54
N SER A 42 -6.94 -2.84 6.82
CA SER A 42 -7.24 -1.47 7.27
C SER A 42 -6.02 -0.55 7.30
N LEU A 43 -4.88 -1.00 6.75
CA LEU A 43 -3.57 -0.33 6.81
C LEU A 43 -3.10 -0.05 8.25
N GLN A 44 -3.54 -0.90 9.20
CA GLN A 44 -3.10 -0.86 10.58
C GLN A 44 -1.92 -1.81 10.78
N GLU A 45 -1.01 -1.42 11.67
CA GLU A 45 0.13 -2.22 12.04
C GLU A 45 -0.31 -3.53 12.68
N VAL A 46 0.18 -4.63 12.13
CA VAL A 46 0.02 -5.97 12.67
C VAL A 46 1.27 -6.28 13.49
N PRO A 47 1.12 -6.61 14.79
CA PRO A 47 2.24 -7.03 15.62
C PRO A 47 3.01 -8.17 14.97
N ALA A 48 4.35 -8.15 15.07
CA ALA A 48 5.15 -9.28 14.62
C ALA A 48 4.81 -10.51 15.47
N ALA A 49 4.75 -11.68 14.82
CA ALA A 49 4.59 -12.94 15.53
C ALA A 49 5.81 -13.14 16.45
N GLY A 50 5.59 -13.07 17.76
CA GLY A 50 6.67 -13.11 18.76
C GLY A 50 6.68 -11.95 19.77
N GLY A 51 5.77 -10.98 19.66
CA GLY A 51 5.66 -9.88 20.63
C GLY A 51 6.67 -8.75 20.42
N GLU A 52 7.43 -8.78 19.33
CA GLU A 52 8.20 -7.62 18.91
C GLU A 52 7.26 -6.49 18.46
N PRO A 53 7.60 -5.23 18.78
CA PRO A 53 6.81 -4.08 18.34
C PRO A 53 6.67 -4.12 16.82
N ALA A 54 5.46 -3.81 16.35
CA ALA A 54 5.24 -3.68 14.92
C ALA A 54 6.21 -2.61 14.39
N PRO A 55 6.86 -2.82 13.22
CA PRO A 55 7.64 -1.77 12.61
C PRO A 55 6.74 -0.55 12.40
N GLU A 56 7.23 0.68 12.68
CA GLU A 56 6.47 1.94 12.57
C GLU A 56 6.15 2.31 11.09
N CYS A 57 5.55 1.38 10.36
CA CYS A 57 5.25 1.46 8.94
C CYS A 57 3.99 2.30 8.69
N GLY A 58 3.06 2.34 9.64
CA GLY A 58 1.77 3.02 9.49
C GLY A 58 1.92 4.54 9.33
N LYS A 59 2.86 5.16 10.05
CA LYS A 59 3.17 6.60 9.92
C LYS A 59 3.71 6.97 8.54
N GLY A 60 4.45 6.06 7.90
CA GLY A 60 4.98 6.25 6.55
C GLY A 60 3.90 6.29 5.47
N VAL A 61 2.79 5.58 5.67
CA VAL A 61 1.67 5.50 4.71
C VAL A 61 0.94 6.83 4.57
N VAL A 62 0.55 7.45 5.69
CA VAL A 62 -0.18 8.74 5.67
C VAL A 62 0.67 9.83 5.00
N LYS A 63 1.97 9.86 5.31
CA LYS A 63 2.92 10.80 4.68
C LYS A 63 3.05 10.57 3.17
N ARG A 64 3.06 9.31 2.70
CA ARG A 64 3.06 8.98 1.26
C ARG A 64 1.78 9.44 0.57
N ILE A 65 0.61 9.20 1.16
CA ILE A 65 -0.67 9.64 0.62
C ILE A 65 -0.68 11.17 0.50
N ALA A 66 -0.33 11.88 1.58
CA ALA A 66 -0.28 13.34 1.58
C ALA A 66 0.70 13.88 0.51
N GLY A 67 1.87 13.26 0.37
CA GLY A 67 2.85 13.60 -0.66
C GLY A 67 2.30 13.40 -2.08
N PHE A 68 1.62 12.27 -2.34
CA PHE A 68 1.00 11.99 -3.63
C PHE A 68 -0.13 12.99 -3.96
N VAL A 69 -1.03 13.26 -3.02
CA VAL A 69 -2.10 14.24 -3.21
C VAL A 69 -1.54 15.63 -3.51
N ALA A 70 -0.49 16.04 -2.78
CA ALA A 70 0.18 17.32 -3.00
C ALA A 70 0.92 17.39 -4.36
N GLN A 71 1.28 16.25 -4.96
CA GLN A 71 1.82 16.18 -6.33
C GLN A 71 0.71 16.28 -7.37
N CYS A 72 -0.45 15.64 -7.16
CA CYS A 72 -1.56 15.68 -8.10
C CYS A 72 -2.30 17.02 -8.16
N ALA A 73 -2.25 17.82 -7.08
CA ALA A 73 -2.84 19.16 -7.04
C ALA A 73 -2.05 20.21 -7.86
N ARG A 74 -1.06 19.78 -8.65
CA ARG A 74 -0.15 20.59 -9.46
C ARG A 74 0.04 19.96 -10.83
#